data_AF-A0A0S8H7T0-F1
#
_entry.id   AF-A0A0S8H7T0-F1
#
_cell.length_a   1.000
_cell.length_b   1.000
_cell.length_c   1.000
_cell.angle_alpha   90.00
_cell.angle_beta   90.00
_cell.angle_gamma   90.00
#
_symmetry.space_group_name_H-M   'P 1'
#
loop_
_entity.id
_entity.type
_entity.pdbx_description
1 polymer ?
#
loop_
_entity_poly.entity_id
_entity_poly.type
_entity_poly.pdbx_seq_one_letter_code
_entity_poly.pdbx_strand_id
1 'polypeptide(L)'
;LGWAELVLVNHPALAGDANADNVVDGLDYNTWSLHYLESGHPAWADGGWSVGNFNADDVVDGLDYNAWSLNYAPEAGAVPEPASALLLIAGLCPLLWRRRSG
;
A
#
# COMPACT_ATOMS: atom_id res chain seq x y z
N LEU A 1 -37.73 9.20 -9.13
CA LEU A 1 -37.02 7.96 -9.53
C LEU A 1 -35.71 8.44 -10.17
N GLY A 2 -34.67 8.79 -9.43
CA GLY A 2 -33.95 7.94 -8.47
C GLY A 2 -32.73 7.26 -9.10
N TRP A 3 -32.20 7.78 -10.22
CA TRP A 3 -30.96 7.30 -10.86
C TRP A 3 -29.72 7.86 -10.15
N ALA A 4 -29.67 7.70 -8.83
CA ALA A 4 -28.42 7.89 -8.11
C ALA A 4 -27.44 6.89 -8.73
N GLU A 5 -26.55 7.44 -9.56
CA GLU A 5 -25.17 7.01 -9.73
C GLU A 5 -24.94 5.58 -9.24
N LEU A 6 -25.32 4.62 -10.07
CA LEU A 6 -24.55 3.40 -10.13
C LEU A 6 -23.22 3.82 -10.76
N VAL A 7 -22.37 4.50 -9.98
CA VAL A 7 -20.93 4.44 -10.20
C VAL A 7 -20.63 2.98 -9.94
N LEU A 8 -20.86 2.15 -10.96
CA LEU A 8 -19.99 1.04 -11.21
C LEU A 8 -18.63 1.70 -11.31
N VAL A 9 -17.96 1.82 -10.18
CA VAL A 9 -16.53 1.90 -10.11
C VAL A 9 -16.11 0.56 -10.69
N ASN A 10 -16.18 0.45 -12.01
CA ASN A 10 -15.40 -0.49 -12.77
C ASN A 10 -13.99 0.07 -12.70
N HIS A 11 -13.42 0.10 -11.49
CA HIS A 11 -11.99 -0.06 -11.39
C HIS A 11 -11.79 -1.50 -11.86
N PRO A 12 -11.21 -1.74 -13.04
CA PRO A 12 -10.44 -2.97 -13.15
C PRO A 12 -9.51 -2.90 -11.94
N ALA A 13 -9.79 -3.72 -10.92
CA ALA A 13 -8.98 -3.76 -9.71
C ALA A 13 -7.52 -3.84 -10.21
N LEU A 14 -6.70 -2.90 -9.76
CA LEU A 14 -5.35 -2.76 -10.26
C LEU A 14 -4.63 -4.08 -9.99
N ALA A 15 -3.88 -4.61 -10.96
CA ALA A 15 -3.13 -5.83 -10.73
C ALA A 15 -2.19 -5.61 -9.54
N GLY A 16 -2.39 -6.37 -8.45
CA GLY A 16 -1.70 -6.12 -7.19
C GLY A 16 -2.56 -5.56 -6.05
N ASP A 17 -3.76 -5.04 -6.29
CA ASP A 17 -4.69 -4.49 -5.29
C ASP A 17 -5.65 -5.60 -4.81
N ALA A 18 -5.23 -6.36 -3.80
CA ALA A 18 -5.96 -7.50 -3.27
C ALA A 18 -7.01 -7.10 -2.23
N ASN A 19 -6.90 -5.91 -1.63
CA ASN A 19 -7.84 -5.44 -0.61
C ASN A 19 -8.92 -4.48 -1.18
N ALA A 20 -8.81 -4.11 -2.46
CA ALA A 20 -9.69 -3.22 -3.21
C ALA A 20 -9.77 -1.79 -2.66
N ASP A 21 -8.67 -1.28 -2.08
CA ASP A 21 -8.56 0.10 -1.61
C ASP A 21 -8.05 1.09 -2.69
N ASN A 22 -7.72 0.58 -3.88
CA ASN A 22 -7.17 1.31 -5.03
C ASN A 22 -5.71 1.76 -4.85
N VAL A 23 -5.02 1.18 -3.89
CA VAL A 23 -3.59 1.31 -3.67
C VAL A 23 -2.98 -0.08 -3.80
N VAL A 24 -1.80 -0.16 -4.40
CA VAL A 24 -1.02 -1.41 -4.41
C VAL A 24 0.12 -1.22 -3.42
N ASP A 25 -0.03 -1.76 -2.22
CA ASP A 25 0.90 -1.54 -1.13
C ASP A 25 1.26 -2.84 -0.35
N GLY A 26 1.75 -2.67 0.88
CA GLY A 26 2.17 -3.77 1.73
C GLY A 26 1.01 -4.59 2.31
N LEU A 27 -0.21 -4.06 2.34
CA LEU A 27 -1.40 -4.79 2.76
C LEU A 27 -1.77 -5.84 1.72
N ASP A 28 -1.66 -5.53 0.43
CA ASP A 28 -1.91 -6.51 -0.64
C ASP A 28 -0.87 -7.62 -0.67
N TYR A 29 0.39 -7.26 -0.41
CA TYR A 29 1.47 -8.23 -0.26
C TYR A 29 1.16 -9.27 0.83
N ASN A 30 0.56 -8.83 1.96
CA ASN A 30 0.17 -9.77 3.00
C ASN A 30 -0.83 -10.79 2.47
N THR A 31 -1.83 -10.36 1.69
CA THR A 31 -2.80 -11.25 1.06
C THR A 31 -2.11 -12.27 0.14
N TRP A 32 -1.28 -11.82 -0.81
CA TRP A 32 -0.53 -12.73 -1.69
C TRP A 32 0.33 -13.72 -0.89
N SER A 33 1.05 -13.25 0.14
CA SER A 33 1.96 -14.08 0.93
C SER A 33 1.26 -15.17 1.74
N LEU A 34 -0.01 -14.94 2.11
CA LEU A 34 -0.84 -15.91 2.83
C LEU A 34 -1.26 -17.08 1.92
N HIS A 35 -1.33 -16.84 0.60
CA HIS A 35 -1.80 -17.79 -0.39
C HIS A 35 -0.68 -18.34 -1.28
N TYR A 36 0.59 -18.05 -0.99
CA TYR A 36 1.71 -18.45 -1.84
C TYR A 36 1.78 -19.98 -2.06
N LEU A 37 1.81 -20.38 -3.34
CA LEU A 37 1.73 -21.74 -3.88
C LEU A 37 0.38 -22.45 -3.72
N GLU A 38 -0.67 -21.75 -3.25
CA GLU A 38 -2.02 -22.27 -3.35
C GLU A 38 -2.48 -22.30 -4.81
N SER A 39 -3.28 -23.32 -5.15
CA SER A 39 -3.78 -23.52 -6.50
C SER A 39 -5.28 -23.82 -6.50
N GLY A 40 -5.90 -23.78 -7.68
CA GLY A 40 -7.34 -23.94 -7.84
C GLY A 40 -8.11 -22.66 -7.55
N HIS A 41 -7.41 -21.52 -7.57
CA HIS A 41 -8.03 -20.22 -7.43
C HIS A 41 -8.69 -19.81 -8.75
N PRO A 42 -9.84 -19.11 -8.70
CA PRO A 42 -10.50 -18.63 -9.90
C PRO A 42 -9.63 -17.59 -10.60
N ALA A 43 -9.88 -17.36 -11.90
CA ALA A 43 -9.24 -16.28 -12.64
C ALA A 43 -9.56 -14.92 -12.00
N TRP A 44 -8.77 -13.90 -12.36
CA TRP A 44 -8.93 -12.54 -11.82
C TRP A 44 -10.39 -12.05 -11.82
N ALA A 45 -11.07 -12.10 -12.98
CA ALA A 45 -12.42 -11.57 -13.15
C ALA A 45 -13.49 -12.26 -12.27
N ASP A 46 -13.19 -13.45 -11.77
CA ASP A 46 -14.08 -14.29 -10.98
C ASP A 46 -13.76 -14.24 -9.47
N GLY A 47 -12.83 -13.37 -9.05
CA GLY A 47 -12.46 -13.17 -7.65
C GLY A 47 -11.05 -13.64 -7.28
N GLY A 48 -10.23 -14.08 -8.24
CA GLY A 48 -8.84 -14.49 -7.95
C GLY A 48 -7.97 -13.38 -7.36
N TRP A 49 -8.29 -12.12 -7.65
CA TRP A 49 -7.57 -10.97 -7.12
C TRP A 49 -7.55 -10.90 -5.59
N SER A 50 -8.62 -11.35 -4.91
CA SER A 50 -8.74 -11.24 -3.46
C SER A 50 -7.85 -12.20 -2.69
N VAL A 51 -7.18 -13.12 -3.38
CA VAL A 51 -6.21 -14.07 -2.82
C VAL A 51 -4.80 -13.87 -3.41
N GLY A 52 -4.60 -12.85 -4.24
CA GLY A 52 -3.31 -12.59 -4.86
C GLY A 52 -3.05 -13.34 -6.17
N ASN A 53 -4.08 -13.91 -6.83
CA ASN A 53 -3.95 -14.43 -8.20
C ASN A 53 -4.09 -13.26 -9.18
N PHE A 54 -2.97 -12.63 -9.46
CA PHE A 54 -2.86 -11.39 -10.17
C PHE A 54 -2.60 -11.55 -11.67
N ASN A 55 -2.04 -12.68 -12.09
CA ASN A 55 -1.80 -13.00 -13.50
C ASN A 55 -2.98 -13.78 -14.15
N ALA A 56 -4.00 -14.13 -13.36
CA ALA A 56 -5.21 -14.85 -13.75
C ALA A 56 -4.99 -16.30 -14.23
N ASP A 57 -3.91 -16.96 -13.80
CA ASP A 57 -3.76 -18.41 -13.92
C ASP A 57 -4.45 -19.13 -12.76
N ASP A 58 -4.06 -20.37 -12.42
CA ASP A 58 -4.68 -21.16 -11.36
C ASP A 58 -3.83 -21.29 -10.09
N VAL A 59 -2.70 -20.56 -9.98
CA VAL A 59 -1.75 -20.64 -8.86
C VAL A 59 -1.36 -19.23 -8.38
N VAL A 60 -1.21 -19.06 -7.07
CA VAL A 60 -0.67 -17.81 -6.51
C VAL A 60 0.84 -17.98 -6.33
N ASP A 61 1.66 -17.42 -7.21
CA ASP A 61 3.11 -17.66 -7.25
C ASP A 61 3.96 -16.40 -7.55
N GLY A 62 5.20 -16.62 -8.01
CA GLY A 62 6.15 -15.54 -8.32
C GLY A 62 5.75 -14.67 -9.53
N LEU A 63 4.88 -15.15 -10.41
CA LEU A 63 4.34 -14.34 -11.51
C LEU A 63 3.33 -13.31 -10.98
N ASP A 64 2.55 -13.66 -9.96
CA ASP A 64 1.67 -12.71 -9.29
C ASP A 64 2.46 -11.67 -8.50
N TYR A 65 3.53 -12.11 -7.83
CA TYR A 65 4.46 -11.18 -7.19
C TYR A 65 5.04 -10.17 -8.18
N ASN A 66 5.39 -10.61 -9.40
CA ASN A 66 5.83 -9.70 -10.45
C ASN A 66 4.72 -8.69 -10.81
N ALA A 67 3.47 -9.14 -10.93
CA ALA A 67 2.33 -8.24 -11.18
C ALA A 67 2.15 -7.20 -10.06
N TRP A 68 2.22 -7.62 -8.79
CA TRP A 68 2.17 -6.71 -7.64
C TRP A 68 3.33 -5.73 -7.63
N SER A 69 4.57 -6.21 -7.76
CA SER A 69 5.77 -5.36 -7.68
C SER A 69 5.87 -4.33 -8.80
N LEU A 70 5.29 -4.60 -9.97
CA LEU A 70 5.20 -3.65 -11.08
C LEU A 70 4.21 -2.51 -10.82
N ASN A 71 3.23 -2.73 -9.95
CA ASN A 71 2.21 -1.74 -9.60
C ASN A 71 2.41 -1.14 -8.21
N TYR A 72 3.35 -1.65 -7.42
CA TYR A 72 3.63 -1.19 -6.06
C TYR A 72 3.86 0.32 -6.01
N ALA A 73 2.94 0.99 -5.34
CA ALA A 73 2.90 2.43 -5.17
C ALA A 73 2.65 2.70 -3.68
N PRO A 74 3.70 2.72 -2.85
CA PRO A 74 3.53 2.92 -1.42
C PRO A 74 2.84 4.26 -1.18
N GLU A 75 1.84 4.27 -0.31
CA GLU A 75 1.35 5.53 0.23
C GLU A 75 2.54 6.31 0.80
N ALA A 76 2.66 7.58 0.43
CA ALA A 76 3.63 8.46 1.07
C ALA A 76 3.16 8.69 2.51
N GLY A 77 3.48 7.74 3.39
CA GLY A 77 3.20 7.85 4.80
C GLY A 77 3.78 9.15 5.32
N ALA A 78 2.97 9.94 6.02
CA ALA A 78 3.45 11.14 6.69
C ALA A 78 4.47 10.70 7.74
N VAL A 79 5.75 10.70 7.38
CA VAL A 79 6.84 10.47 8.33
C VAL A 79 6.80 11.66 9.27
N PRO A 80 6.51 11.48 10.57
CA PRO A 80 6.55 12.57 11.53
C PRO A 80 7.92 13.21 11.43
N GLU A 81 7.97 14.54 11.27
CA GLU A 81 9.23 15.28 11.20
C GLU A 81 10.16 14.78 12.31
N PRO A 82 11.39 14.36 11.98
CA PRO A 82 12.22 13.71 12.98
C PRO A 82 12.43 14.69 14.14
N ALA A 83 12.15 14.21 15.36
CA ALA A 83 12.26 14.97 16.60
C ALA A 83 13.65 15.60 16.80
N SER A 84 14.64 15.23 15.98
CA SER A 84 15.92 15.90 15.84
C SER A 84 15.81 17.42 15.71
N ALA A 85 14.82 17.96 14.97
CA ALA A 85 14.65 19.41 14.86
C ALA A 85 14.27 20.04 16.21
N LEU A 86 13.33 19.43 16.93
CA LEU A 86 12.93 19.85 18.28
C LEU A 86 14.08 19.70 19.29
N LEU A 87 14.83 18.61 19.22
CA LEU A 87 15.99 18.37 20.09
C LEU A 87 17.13 19.35 19.81
N LEU A 88 17.38 19.69 18.53
CA LEU A 88 18.34 20.72 18.13
C LEU A 88 17.94 22.08 18.70
N ILE A 89 16.68 22.48 18.54
CA ILE A 89 16.17 23.75 19.09
C ILE A 89 16.27 23.75 20.62
N ALA A 90 15.82 22.67 21.28
CA ALA A 90 15.87 22.54 22.74
C ALA A 90 17.31 22.58 23.29
N GLY A 91 18.27 22.00 22.56
CA GLY A 91 19.70 22.02 22.94
C GLY A 91 20.39 23.36 22.65
N LEU A 92 20.07 24.03 21.54
CA LEU A 92 20.73 25.27 21.13
C LEU A 92 20.17 26.50 21.84
N CYS A 93 18.87 26.56 22.14
CA CYS A 93 18.23 27.73 22.77
C CYS A 93 18.90 28.15 24.10
N PRO A 94 19.17 27.25 25.06
CA PRO A 94 19.84 27.62 26.31
C PRO A 94 21.28 28.10 26.10
N LEU A 95 21.99 27.52 25.13
CA LEU A 95 23.37 27.91 24.80
C LEU A 95 23.41 29.31 24.19
N LEU A 96 22.47 29.62 23.30
CA LEU A 96 22.34 30.94 22.69
C LEU A 96 21.89 32.00 23.70
N TRP A 97 21.02 31.65 24.64
CA TRP A 97 20.61 32.56 25.72
C TRP A 97 21.79 32.90 26.64
N ARG A 98 22.59 31.91 27.03
CA ARG A 98 23.78 32.14 27.88
C ARG A 98 24.82 33.07 27.25
N ARG A 99 24.93 33.09 25.92
CA ARG A 99 25.87 33.97 25.18
C ARG A 99 25.41 35.42 25.06
N ARG A 100 24.12 35.71 25.29
CA ARG A 100 23.55 37.07 25.20
C ARG A 100 23.43 37.76 26.56
N SER A 101 23.51 37.00 27.65
CA SER A 101 23.34 37.49 29.03
C SER A 101 24.65 37.78 29.76
N GLY A 102 25.81 37.60 29.11
CA GLY A 102 27.13 37.94 29.64
C GLY A 102 27.85 38.85 28.66
#